data_AF-E3HE12-F1
#
_entry.id   AF-E3HE12-F1
#
_cell.length_a   1.000
_cell.length_b   1.000
_cell.length_c   1.000
_cell.angle_alpha   90.00
_cell.angle_beta   90.00
_cell.angle_gamma   90.00
#
_symmetry.space_group_name_H-M   'P 1'
#
loop_
_entity.id
_entity.type
_entity.pdbx_description
1 polymer ?
#
loop_
_entity_poly.entity_id
_entity_poly.type
_entity_poly.pdbx_seq_one_letter_code
_entity_poly.pdbx_strand_id
1 'polypeptide(L)'
;MNLENLYSKKRKLYIADKKARLKLASFERKSQFILRKERAKRLLMLGILVEKAEIDNQPIETILGYILEYKNLSPKQEKSFLVEGKKLFLKKSRAEKTREIEFSYMTYLEKKKRAHKLIGIGALFEIADLDKKDKGALVGYLIQFKKRDLHEKKGYNEAGTRILIKRKNNYKQGDKYEKK
;
A
#
# COMPACT_ATOMS: atom_id res chain seq x y z
N MET A 1 -0.43 -63.12 4.25
CA MET A 1 -0.16 -61.74 3.76
C MET A 1 1.00 -61.18 4.56
N ASN A 2 2.13 -60.84 3.93
CA ASN A 2 3.40 -60.57 4.64
C ASN A 2 3.44 -59.13 5.23
N LEU A 3 3.55 -59.02 6.55
CA LEU A 3 3.52 -57.76 7.33
C LEU A 3 4.65 -56.80 6.94
N GLU A 4 5.83 -57.31 6.57
CA GLU A 4 6.96 -56.51 6.11
C GLU A 4 6.66 -55.74 4.81
N ASN A 5 5.91 -56.38 3.91
CA ASN A 5 5.54 -55.79 2.63
C ASN A 5 4.50 -54.66 2.82
N LEU A 6 3.59 -54.83 3.80
CA LEU A 6 2.64 -53.80 4.19
C LEU A 6 3.33 -52.58 4.84
N TYR A 7 4.31 -52.82 5.71
CA TYR A 7 5.08 -51.75 6.36
C TYR A 7 5.91 -50.94 5.34
N SER A 8 6.60 -51.63 4.42
CA SER A 8 7.33 -51.01 3.31
C SER A 8 6.43 -50.14 2.43
N LYS A 9 5.23 -50.63 2.10
CA LYS A 9 4.22 -49.87 1.32
C LYS A 9 3.73 -48.63 2.07
N LYS A 10 3.41 -48.74 3.37
CA LYS A 10 3.01 -47.60 4.22
C LYS A 10 4.11 -46.54 4.31
N ARG A 11 5.37 -46.95 4.47
CA ARG A 11 6.52 -46.03 4.52
C ARG A 11 6.72 -45.29 3.20
N LYS A 12 6.59 -45.98 2.05
CA LYS A 12 6.66 -45.35 0.72
C LYS A 12 5.54 -44.33 0.52
N LEU A 13 4.31 -44.66 0.92
CA LEU A 13 3.16 -43.75 0.87
C LEU A 13 3.39 -42.51 1.74
N TYR A 14 3.86 -42.69 2.98
CA TYR A 14 4.18 -41.58 3.88
C TYR A 14 5.26 -40.64 3.30
N ILE A 15 6.32 -41.19 2.71
CA ILE A 15 7.37 -40.39 2.06
C ILE A 15 6.81 -39.63 0.85
N ALA A 16 5.95 -40.26 0.04
CA ALA A 16 5.31 -39.63 -1.10
C ALA A 16 4.38 -38.48 -0.68
N ASP A 17 3.55 -38.69 0.34
CA ASP A 17 2.67 -37.66 0.92
C ASP A 17 3.49 -36.48 1.48
N LYS A 18 4.53 -36.77 2.27
CA LYS A 18 5.43 -35.73 2.79
C LYS A 18 6.06 -34.90 1.65
N LYS A 19 6.51 -35.54 0.57
CA LYS A 19 7.05 -34.85 -0.61
C LYS A 19 5.97 -34.00 -1.30
N ALA A 20 4.75 -34.49 -1.42
CA ALA A 20 3.63 -33.74 -2.00
C ALA A 20 3.30 -32.49 -1.18
N ARG A 21 3.21 -32.60 0.15
CA ARG A 21 2.98 -31.45 1.06
C ARG A 21 4.08 -30.39 0.95
N LEU A 22 5.34 -30.81 0.88
CA LEU A 22 6.47 -29.86 0.71
C LEU A 22 6.42 -29.15 -0.64
N LYS A 23 6.02 -29.85 -1.71
CA LYS A 23 5.81 -29.23 -3.04
C LYS A 23 4.66 -28.22 -3.01
N LEU A 24 3.54 -28.57 -2.38
CA LEU A 24 2.39 -27.67 -2.23
C LEU A 24 2.78 -26.40 -1.45
N ALA A 25 3.41 -26.55 -0.28
CA ALA A 25 3.88 -25.43 0.52
C ALA A 25 4.92 -24.56 -0.22
N SER A 26 5.74 -25.17 -1.08
CA SER A 26 6.66 -24.42 -1.97
C SER A 26 5.90 -23.59 -3.00
N PHE A 27 4.88 -24.17 -3.64
CA PHE A 27 4.02 -23.48 -4.59
C PHE A 27 3.24 -22.32 -3.93
N GLU A 28 2.65 -22.56 -2.76
CA GLU A 28 1.95 -21.53 -1.98
C GLU A 28 2.88 -20.38 -1.61
N ARG A 29 4.10 -20.67 -1.13
CA ARG A 29 5.10 -19.63 -0.83
C ARG A 29 5.45 -18.80 -2.05
N LYS A 30 5.61 -19.43 -3.21
CA LYS A 30 5.87 -18.72 -4.49
C LYS A 30 4.69 -17.85 -4.88
N SER A 31 3.47 -18.37 -4.81
CA SER A 31 2.24 -17.60 -5.11
C SER A 31 2.12 -16.38 -4.18
N GLN A 32 2.28 -16.59 -2.87
CA GLN A 32 2.25 -15.52 -1.88
C GLN A 32 3.35 -14.49 -2.09
N PHE A 33 4.55 -14.91 -2.51
CA PHE A 33 5.63 -14.00 -2.86
C PHE A 33 5.25 -13.10 -4.05
N ILE A 34 4.64 -13.67 -5.10
CA ILE A 34 4.17 -12.91 -6.26
C ILE A 34 3.10 -11.90 -5.82
N LEU A 35 2.11 -12.32 -5.02
CA LEU A 35 1.06 -11.44 -4.52
C LEU A 35 1.62 -10.27 -3.69
N ARG A 36 2.58 -10.54 -2.79
CA ARG A 36 3.26 -9.49 -2.01
C ARG A 36 4.03 -8.52 -2.90
N LYS A 37 4.71 -9.02 -3.93
CA LYS A 37 5.46 -8.19 -4.88
C LYS A 37 4.53 -7.29 -5.68
N GLU A 38 3.41 -7.82 -6.17
CA GLU A 38 2.41 -7.03 -6.90
C GLU A 38 1.74 -6.00 -6.00
N ARG A 39 1.41 -6.35 -4.75
CA ARG A 39 0.91 -5.38 -3.77
C ARG A 39 1.95 -4.27 -3.52
N ALA A 40 3.21 -4.60 -3.28
CA ALA A 40 4.25 -3.62 -3.04
C ALA A 40 4.42 -2.64 -4.22
N LYS A 41 4.35 -3.13 -5.47
CA LYS A 41 4.36 -2.27 -6.67
C LYS A 41 3.17 -1.30 -6.69
N ARG A 42 1.95 -1.79 -6.44
CA ARG A 42 0.74 -0.95 -6.40
C ARG A 42 0.84 0.13 -5.33
N LEU A 43 1.26 -0.25 -4.12
CA LEU A 43 1.46 0.68 -3.02
C LEU A 43 2.55 1.71 -3.32
N LEU A 44 3.67 1.30 -3.90
CA LEU A 44 4.73 2.21 -4.32
C LEU A 44 4.18 3.26 -5.31
N MET A 45 3.38 2.83 -6.29
CA MET A 45 2.76 3.75 -7.24
C MET A 45 1.83 4.77 -6.58
N LEU A 46 1.02 4.35 -5.59
CA LEU A 46 0.15 5.24 -4.83
C LEU A 46 0.97 6.23 -3.98
N GLY A 47 2.04 5.77 -3.34
CA GLY A 47 2.97 6.64 -2.62
C GLY A 47 3.62 7.68 -3.53
N ILE A 48 3.99 7.30 -4.76
CA ILE A 48 4.53 8.24 -5.76
C ILE A 48 3.51 9.33 -6.11
N LEU A 49 2.19 9.08 -6.08
CA LEU A 49 1.20 10.14 -6.30
C LEU A 49 1.23 11.20 -5.19
N VAL A 50 1.38 10.77 -3.94
CA VAL A 50 1.51 11.64 -2.77
C VAL A 50 2.79 12.48 -2.87
N GLU A 51 3.89 11.87 -3.29
CA GLU A 51 5.14 12.58 -3.54
C GLU A 51 5.01 13.57 -4.71
N LYS A 52 4.36 13.18 -5.82
CA LYS A 52 4.07 14.08 -6.94
C LYS A 52 3.24 15.29 -6.51
N ALA A 53 2.30 15.11 -5.59
CA ALA A 53 1.53 16.19 -4.99
C ALA A 53 2.32 17.01 -3.95
N GLU A 54 3.55 16.61 -3.62
CA GLU A 54 4.47 17.27 -2.67
C GLU A 54 3.93 17.32 -1.24
N ILE A 55 3.27 16.24 -0.82
CA ILE A 55 2.70 16.12 0.53
C ILE A 55 3.26 14.93 1.30
N ASP A 56 4.25 14.21 0.76
CA ASP A 56 4.87 13.03 1.38
C ASP A 56 5.76 13.35 2.60
N ASN A 57 5.96 14.63 2.89
CA ASN A 57 6.64 15.13 4.09
C ASN A 57 5.66 15.52 5.22
N GLN A 58 4.35 15.47 4.97
CA GLN A 58 3.35 15.70 6.01
C GLN A 58 3.28 14.51 6.98
N PRO A 59 2.79 14.71 8.22
CA PRO A 59 2.52 13.61 9.14
C PRO A 59 1.59 12.57 8.52
N ILE A 60 1.83 11.29 8.82
CA ILE A 60 1.08 10.17 8.22
C ILE A 60 -0.42 10.25 8.55
N GLU A 61 -0.75 10.74 9.75
CA GLU A 61 -2.11 11.00 10.21
C GLU A 61 -2.77 12.07 9.35
N THR A 62 -2.07 13.16 9.05
CA THR A 62 -2.58 14.26 8.22
C THR A 62 -2.84 13.77 6.79
N ILE A 63 -1.91 13.02 6.21
CA ILE A 63 -2.08 12.44 4.86
C ILE A 63 -3.29 11.50 4.85
N LEU A 64 -3.40 10.61 5.84
CA LEU A 64 -4.51 9.68 5.94
C LEU A 64 -5.86 10.39 6.10
N GLY A 65 -5.94 11.38 6.99
CA GLY A 65 -7.16 12.16 7.20
C GLY A 65 -7.63 12.86 5.94
N TYR A 66 -6.69 13.46 5.20
CA TYR A 66 -7.00 14.10 3.93
C TYR A 66 -7.46 13.10 2.86
N ILE A 67 -6.81 11.93 2.77
CA ILE A 67 -7.21 10.84 1.87
C ILE A 67 -8.62 10.34 2.21
N LEU A 68 -8.98 10.24 3.49
CA LEU A 68 -10.31 9.78 3.91
C LEU A 68 -11.43 10.73 3.47
N GLU A 69 -11.16 12.05 3.46
CA GLU A 69 -12.13 13.04 2.99
C GLU A 69 -12.50 12.86 1.51
N TYR A 70 -11.64 12.21 0.71
CA TYR A 70 -11.95 11.86 -0.69
C TYR A 70 -13.28 11.12 -0.84
N LYS A 71 -13.69 10.32 0.15
CA LYS A 71 -14.97 9.58 0.14
C LYS A 71 -16.20 10.47 0.16
N ASN A 72 -16.05 11.72 0.59
CA ASN A 72 -17.14 12.70 0.67
C ASN A 72 -17.31 13.50 -0.63
N LEU A 73 -16.47 13.25 -1.63
CA LEU A 73 -16.56 13.94 -2.91
C LEU A 73 -17.79 13.51 -3.68
N SER A 74 -18.50 14.48 -4.26
CA SER A 74 -19.53 14.21 -5.25
C SER A 74 -18.92 13.65 -6.54
N PRO A 75 -19.69 12.89 -7.35
CA PRO A 75 -19.22 12.41 -8.66
C PRO A 75 -18.71 13.54 -9.58
N LYS A 76 -19.29 14.74 -9.48
CA LYS A 76 -18.87 15.92 -10.25
C LYS A 76 -17.47 16.39 -9.83
N GLN A 77 -17.20 16.43 -8.53
CA GLN A 77 -15.87 16.78 -8.00
C GLN A 77 -14.83 15.73 -8.39
N GLU A 78 -15.14 14.45 -8.23
CA GLU A 78 -14.25 13.34 -8.62
C GLU A 78 -13.89 13.43 -10.11
N LYS A 79 -14.88 13.72 -10.98
CA LYS A 79 -14.64 13.93 -12.42
C LYS A 79 -13.77 15.16 -12.70
N SER A 80 -13.95 16.26 -11.95
CA SER A 80 -13.09 17.44 -12.08
C SER A 80 -11.63 17.11 -11.76
N PHE A 81 -11.40 16.42 -10.65
CA PHE A 81 -10.04 16.00 -10.26
C PHE A 81 -9.44 15.00 -11.23
N LEU A 82 -10.24 14.11 -11.83
CA LEU A 82 -9.77 13.22 -12.88
C LEU A 82 -9.19 14.00 -14.08
N VAL A 83 -9.90 15.05 -14.52
CA VAL A 83 -9.43 15.90 -15.63
C VAL A 83 -8.15 16.64 -15.23
N GLU A 84 -8.11 17.22 -14.04
CA GLU A 84 -6.92 17.93 -13.53
C GLU A 84 -5.72 17.00 -13.39
N GLY A 85 -5.89 15.81 -12.81
CA GLY A 85 -4.82 14.85 -12.63
C GLY A 85 -4.30 14.26 -13.93
N LYS A 86 -5.17 14.04 -14.94
CA LYS A 86 -4.73 13.63 -16.28
C LYS A 86 -3.84 14.70 -16.94
N LYS A 87 -4.16 15.99 -16.77
CA LYS A 87 -3.31 17.08 -17.28
C LYS A 87 -1.92 17.06 -16.65
N LEU A 88 -1.80 16.67 -15.37
CA LEU A 88 -0.51 16.54 -14.70
C LEU A 88 0.36 15.44 -15.29
N PHE A 89 -0.23 14.30 -15.68
CA PHE A 89 0.56 13.24 -16.33
C PHE A 89 1.08 13.62 -17.72
N LEU A 90 0.42 14.57 -18.40
CA LEU A 90 0.82 15.03 -19.73
C LEU A 90 1.95 16.07 -19.70
N LYS A 91 2.19 16.74 -18.57
CA LYS A 91 3.19 17.80 -18.45
C LYS A 91 4.24 17.43 -17.40
N LYS A 92 5.47 17.14 -17.81
CA LYS A 92 6.61 17.10 -16.89
C LYS A 92 6.88 18.50 -16.34
N SER A 93 6.62 18.69 -15.06
CA SER A 93 6.97 19.92 -14.34
C SER A 93 8.49 20.04 -14.18
N ARG A 94 8.99 21.27 -13.94
CA ARG A 94 10.40 21.51 -13.61
C ARG A 94 10.83 20.73 -12.37
N ALA A 95 9.96 20.67 -11.36
CA ALA A 95 10.19 19.92 -10.13
C ALA A 95 10.32 18.41 -10.37
N GLU A 96 9.59 17.84 -11.33
CA GLU A 96 9.76 16.43 -11.70
C GLU A 96 11.08 16.16 -12.41
N LYS A 97 11.53 17.08 -13.29
CA LYS A 97 12.86 16.96 -13.92
C LYS A 97 13.97 17.02 -12.88
N THR A 98 13.89 17.96 -11.95
CA THR A 98 14.85 18.06 -10.83
C THR A 98 14.85 16.78 -10.00
N ARG A 99 13.68 16.23 -9.67
CA ARG A 99 13.57 14.97 -8.93
C ARG A 99 14.09 13.76 -9.69
N GLU A 100 13.94 13.70 -11.01
CA GLU A 100 14.56 12.65 -11.83
C GLU A 100 16.10 12.72 -11.74
N ILE A 101 16.64 13.93 -11.79
CA ILE A 101 18.08 14.17 -11.63
C ILE A 101 18.53 13.75 -10.22
N GLU A 102 17.87 14.21 -9.16
CA GLU A 102 18.16 13.79 -7.78
C GLU A 102 18.10 12.26 -7.65
N PHE A 103 17.06 11.63 -8.19
CA PHE A 103 16.92 10.19 -8.18
C PHE A 103 18.03 9.47 -8.95
N SER A 104 18.55 10.06 -10.03
CA SER A 104 19.68 9.51 -10.79
C SER A 104 20.94 9.42 -9.93
N TYR A 105 21.17 10.41 -9.05
CA TYR A 105 22.30 10.46 -8.13
C TYR A 105 22.14 9.63 -6.85
N MET A 106 20.92 9.19 -6.51
CA MET A 106 20.70 8.35 -5.33
C MET A 106 21.38 6.97 -5.45
N THR A 107 22.02 6.56 -4.36
CA THR A 107 22.54 5.21 -4.13
C THR A 107 21.41 4.18 -4.08
N TYR A 108 21.77 2.89 -4.21
CA TYR A 108 20.80 1.80 -4.04
C TYR A 108 20.10 1.82 -2.67
N LEU A 109 20.83 2.11 -1.60
CA LEU A 109 20.27 2.15 -0.24
C LEU A 109 19.26 3.29 -0.08
N GLU A 110 19.52 4.46 -0.64
CA GLU A 110 18.58 5.59 -0.63
C GLU A 110 17.32 5.29 -1.45
N LYS A 111 17.48 4.74 -2.66
CA LYS A 111 16.36 4.28 -3.49
C LYS A 111 15.49 3.26 -2.75
N LYS A 112 16.12 2.32 -2.05
CA LYS A 112 15.44 1.31 -1.23
C LYS A 112 14.68 1.97 -0.06
N LYS A 113 15.32 2.86 0.70
CA LYS A 113 14.67 3.60 1.80
C LYS A 113 13.48 4.42 1.31
N ARG A 114 13.63 5.15 0.20
CA ARG A 114 12.54 5.89 -0.45
C ARG A 114 11.39 4.96 -0.83
N ALA A 115 11.68 3.85 -1.50
CA ALA A 115 10.65 2.88 -1.87
C ALA A 115 9.89 2.34 -0.64
N HIS A 116 10.59 2.03 0.45
CA HIS A 116 9.94 1.62 1.71
C HIS A 116 9.04 2.72 2.29
N LYS A 117 9.51 3.97 2.36
CA LYS A 117 8.69 5.13 2.80
C LYS A 117 7.41 5.24 1.95
N LEU A 118 7.56 5.23 0.63
CA LEU A 118 6.46 5.39 -0.32
C LEU A 118 5.48 4.22 -0.29
N ILE A 119 5.94 2.98 -0.07
CA ILE A 119 5.04 1.83 0.15
C ILE A 119 4.21 2.03 1.42
N GLY A 120 4.82 2.54 2.49
CA GLY A 120 4.11 2.87 3.74
C GLY A 120 3.03 3.94 3.53
N ILE A 121 3.35 5.00 2.79
CA ILE A 121 2.40 6.03 2.40
C ILE A 121 1.30 5.46 1.49
N GLY A 122 1.65 4.63 0.52
CA GLY A 122 0.69 3.96 -0.35
C GLY A 122 -0.31 3.11 0.40
N ALA A 123 0.11 2.47 1.51
CA ALA A 123 -0.77 1.65 2.34
C ALA A 123 -1.89 2.46 3.00
N LEU A 124 -1.78 3.79 3.09
CA LEU A 124 -2.85 4.66 3.58
C LEU A 124 -4.07 4.61 2.67
N PHE A 125 -3.89 4.43 1.37
CA PHE A 125 -5.00 4.28 0.43
C PHE A 125 -5.72 2.95 0.62
N GLU A 126 -5.01 1.87 0.95
CA GLU A 126 -5.67 0.61 1.33
C GLU A 126 -6.43 0.77 2.65
N ILE A 127 -5.86 1.45 3.65
CA ILE A 127 -6.56 1.76 4.91
C ILE A 127 -7.83 2.57 4.64
N ALA A 128 -7.77 3.50 3.69
CA ALA A 128 -8.89 4.31 3.26
C ALA A 128 -9.80 3.61 2.23
N ASP A 129 -9.54 2.40 1.77
CA ASP A 129 -10.31 1.71 0.71
C ASP A 129 -10.41 2.53 -0.59
N LEU A 130 -9.27 3.07 -1.02
CA LEU A 130 -9.11 3.88 -2.25
C LEU A 130 -8.00 3.35 -3.17
N ASP A 131 -7.41 2.20 -2.85
CA ASP A 131 -6.29 1.60 -3.61
C ASP A 131 -6.68 1.17 -5.04
N LYS A 132 -7.98 1.04 -5.31
CA LYS A 132 -8.57 0.72 -6.62
C LYS A 132 -9.10 1.93 -7.38
N LYS A 133 -9.04 3.14 -6.81
CA LYS A 133 -9.53 4.36 -7.46
C LYS A 133 -8.62 4.80 -8.62
N ASP A 134 -9.19 5.59 -9.53
CA ASP A 134 -8.44 6.12 -10.66
C ASP A 134 -7.31 7.06 -10.17
N LYS A 135 -6.09 6.78 -10.61
CA LYS A 135 -4.89 7.50 -10.17
C LYS A 135 -4.90 8.98 -10.58
N GLY A 136 -5.52 9.31 -11.71
CA GLY A 136 -5.75 10.68 -12.14
C GLY A 136 -6.67 11.42 -11.18
N ALA A 137 -7.79 10.80 -10.80
CA ALA A 137 -8.70 11.39 -9.82
C ALA A 137 -8.02 11.58 -8.45
N LEU A 138 -7.25 10.58 -8.01
CA LEU A 138 -6.49 10.67 -6.75
C LEU A 138 -5.46 11.80 -6.80
N VAL A 139 -4.58 11.84 -7.81
CA VAL A 139 -3.52 12.88 -7.87
C VAL A 139 -4.10 14.29 -8.03
N GLY A 140 -5.19 14.43 -8.80
CA GLY A 140 -5.90 15.70 -8.96
C GLY A 140 -6.53 16.22 -7.66
N TYR A 141 -6.95 15.30 -6.78
CA TYR A 141 -7.38 15.65 -5.42
C TYR A 141 -6.20 15.97 -4.50
N LEU A 142 -5.14 15.17 -4.54
CA LEU A 142 -3.98 15.31 -3.65
C LEU A 142 -3.31 16.68 -3.79
N ILE A 143 -3.23 17.22 -5.00
CA ILE A 143 -2.62 18.53 -5.26
C ILE A 143 -3.40 19.70 -4.62
N GLN A 144 -4.68 19.53 -4.33
CA GLN A 144 -5.48 20.56 -3.67
C GLN A 144 -5.09 20.73 -2.21
N PHE A 145 -4.35 19.79 -1.62
CA PHE A 145 -3.87 19.88 -0.25
C PHE A 145 -3.09 21.16 0.03
N LYS A 146 -2.37 21.68 -0.96
CA LYS A 146 -1.60 22.94 -0.85
C LYS A 146 -2.49 24.15 -0.58
N LYS A 147 -3.76 24.08 -0.99
CA LYS A 147 -4.76 25.14 -0.77
C LYS A 147 -5.39 25.08 0.63
N ARG A 148 -5.09 24.04 1.41
CA ARG A 148 -5.66 23.83 2.73
C ARG A 148 -4.95 24.66 3.79
N ASP A 149 -5.73 25.28 4.66
CA ASP A 149 -5.19 26.07 5.76
C ASP A 149 -4.70 25.18 6.92
N LEU A 150 -4.16 25.81 7.96
CA LEU A 150 -3.61 25.09 9.12
C LEU A 150 -4.72 24.40 9.95
N HIS A 151 -5.90 25.00 10.02
CA HIS A 151 -7.03 24.47 10.79
C HIS A 151 -7.58 23.20 10.12
N GLU A 152 -7.78 23.23 8.80
CA GLU A 152 -8.14 22.05 7.99
C GLU A 152 -7.10 20.94 8.18
N LYS A 153 -5.81 21.27 8.08
CA LYS A 153 -4.71 20.29 8.29
C LYS A 153 -4.71 19.67 9.67
N LYS A 154 -5.03 20.44 10.71
CA LYS A 154 -5.21 19.91 12.07
C LYS A 154 -6.39 18.94 12.14
N GLY A 155 -7.53 19.29 11.52
CA GLY A 155 -8.68 18.41 11.41
C GLY A 155 -8.35 17.07 10.71
N TYR A 156 -7.55 17.11 9.64
CA TYR A 156 -7.07 15.89 8.99
C TYR A 156 -6.18 15.05 9.90
N ASN A 157 -5.27 15.69 10.64
CA ASN A 157 -4.41 14.99 11.59
C ASN A 157 -5.25 14.25 12.66
N GLU A 158 -6.25 14.91 13.23
CA GLU A 158 -7.15 14.31 14.22
C GLU A 158 -7.98 13.16 13.62
N ALA A 159 -8.49 13.33 12.39
CA ALA A 159 -9.23 12.28 11.68
C ALA A 159 -8.35 11.04 11.41
N GLY A 160 -7.13 11.23 10.90
CA GLY A 160 -6.20 10.13 10.65
C GLY A 160 -5.75 9.43 11.93
N THR A 161 -5.46 10.21 12.99
CA THR A 161 -5.09 9.68 14.31
C THR A 161 -6.15 8.73 14.85
N ARG A 162 -7.44 9.13 14.79
CA ARG A 162 -8.56 8.29 15.24
C ARG A 162 -8.61 6.95 14.51
N ILE A 163 -8.41 6.94 13.19
CA ILE A 163 -8.40 5.70 12.41
C ILE A 163 -7.22 4.80 12.76
N LEU A 164 -6.01 5.37 12.90
CA LEU A 164 -4.82 4.58 13.25
C LEU A 164 -4.91 3.98 14.65
N ILE A 165 -5.41 4.74 15.64
CA ILE A 165 -5.65 4.24 17.00
C ILE A 165 -6.68 3.10 16.98
N LYS A 166 -7.81 3.27 16.27
CA LYS A 166 -8.83 2.22 16.15
C LYS A 166 -8.25 0.93 15.55
N ARG A 167 -7.45 1.04 14.48
CA ARG A 167 -6.73 -0.12 13.91
C ARG A 167 -5.83 -0.78 14.93
N LYS A 168 -4.98 -0.01 15.63
CA LYS A 168 -4.05 -0.53 16.64
C LYS A 168 -4.78 -1.30 17.76
N ASN A 169 -5.94 -0.81 18.19
CA ASN A 169 -6.74 -1.46 19.23
C ASN A 169 -7.40 -2.75 18.73
N ASN A 170 -7.90 -2.78 17.50
CA ASN A 170 -8.48 -3.98 16.90
C ASN A 170 -7.45 -5.12 16.76
N TYR A 171 -6.20 -4.82 16.39
CA TYR A 171 -5.13 -5.82 16.37
C TYR A 171 -4.88 -6.41 17.77
N LYS A 172 -4.80 -5.56 18.80
CA LYS A 172 -4.59 -6.01 20.20
C LYS A 172 -5.74 -6.87 20.74
N GLN A 173 -6.95 -6.70 20.24
CA GLN A 173 -8.09 -7.54 20.61
C GLN A 173 -8.05 -8.90 19.89
N GLY A 174 -7.74 -8.93 18.58
CA GLY A 174 -7.59 -10.19 17.83
C GLY A 174 -6.56 -11.14 18.44
N ASP A 175 -5.39 -10.62 18.83
CA ASP A 175 -4.32 -11.40 19.47
C ASP A 175 -4.70 -11.99 20.84
N LYS A 176 -5.73 -11.45 21.51
CA LYS A 176 -6.24 -11.97 22.80
C LYS A 176 -7.23 -13.13 22.63
N TYR A 177 -7.90 -13.24 21.48
CA TYR A 177 -8.88 -14.30 21.23
C TYR A 177 -8.26 -15.53 20.55
N GLU A 178 -7.10 -15.42 19.90
CA GLU A 178 -6.36 -16.56 19.32
C GLU A 178 -5.45 -17.29 20.34
N LYS A 179 -5.39 -16.83 21.59
CA LYS A 179 -4.55 -17.41 22.67
C LYS A 179 -5.35 -18.09 23.79
N LYS A 180 -6.58 -18.50 23.54
CA LYS A 180 -7.39 -19.31 24.48
C LYS A 180 -7.66 -20.69 23.91
#